data_AF-A0A8C2VE83-F1
#
_entry.id   AF-A0A8C2VE83-F1
#
_cell.length_a   1.000
_cell.length_b   1.000
_cell.length_c   1.000
_cell.angle_alpha   90.00
_cell.angle_beta   90.00
_cell.angle_gamma   90.00
#
_symmetry.space_group_name_H-M   'P 1'
#
loop_
_entity.id
_entity.type
_entity.pdbx_description
1 polymer ?
#
loop_
_entity_poly.entity_id
_entity_poly.type
_entity_poly.pdbx_seq_one_letter_code
_entity_poly.pdbx_strand_id
1 'polypeptide(L)'
;VLLYYTSSSPLNSDQIVPAAQSSPINCEKRENLLPFVGLNNLGNTCYLNSILQVLYFCPGFKSGVKHLFNVISKKKETLKDEANLKDKGNCKEDSSASYELICSLQSLIISVEQLQASFLLNPEKYTDELATQPRRLLNTLRELNPMYE
;
A
#
# COMPACT_ATOMS: atom_id res chain seq x y z
N VAL A 1 42.99 -43.96 -23.32
CA VAL A 1 42.55 -44.58 -24.59
C VAL A 1 41.87 -43.49 -25.41
N LEU A 2 42.49 -43.18 -26.55
CA LEU A 2 42.00 -42.45 -27.73
C LEU A 2 41.35 -41.05 -27.58
N LEU A 3 42.12 -40.09 -28.09
CA LEU A 3 41.72 -38.78 -28.60
C LEU A 3 40.69 -38.92 -29.72
N TYR A 4 39.61 -38.13 -29.71
CA TYR A 4 39.05 -37.54 -30.94
C TYR A 4 38.53 -36.13 -30.66
N TYR A 5 39.15 -35.18 -31.34
CA TYR A 5 38.73 -33.79 -31.49
C TYR A 5 37.86 -33.73 -32.74
N THR A 6 36.60 -33.31 -32.64
CA THR A 6 35.83 -32.82 -33.78
C THR A 6 34.94 -31.67 -33.34
N SER A 7 35.33 -30.47 -33.78
CA SER A 7 34.55 -29.25 -33.81
C SER A 7 33.28 -29.44 -34.67
N SER A 8 32.12 -28.99 -34.18
CA SER A 8 31.10 -28.27 -34.96
C SER A 8 29.81 -28.07 -34.14
N SER A 9 29.58 -26.84 -33.69
CA SER A 9 28.23 -26.28 -33.55
C SER A 9 27.69 -26.02 -34.96
N PRO A 10 26.40 -26.25 -35.24
CA PRO A 10 25.40 -25.28 -34.81
C PRO A 10 24.16 -25.93 -34.22
N LEU A 11 23.71 -25.37 -33.08
CA LEU A 11 22.41 -25.64 -32.50
C LEU A 11 21.35 -24.95 -33.37
N ASN A 12 20.95 -25.59 -34.47
CA ASN A 12 19.75 -25.19 -35.21
C ASN A 12 18.57 -26.01 -34.66
N SER A 13 17.91 -25.47 -33.65
CA SER A 13 16.55 -25.87 -33.29
C SER A 13 15.63 -24.75 -33.73
N ASP A 14 14.93 -24.99 -34.83
CA ASP A 14 13.87 -24.15 -35.36
C ASP A 14 12.77 -23.99 -34.31
N GLN A 15 12.89 -22.94 -33.48
CA GLN A 15 11.78 -22.46 -32.67
C GLN A 15 11.06 -21.37 -33.46
N ILE A 16 10.11 -21.79 -34.27
CA ILE A 16 9.11 -20.92 -34.88
C ILE A 16 8.32 -20.30 -33.72
N VAL A 17 8.61 -19.04 -33.39
CA VAL A 17 7.76 -18.24 -32.50
C VAL A 17 6.50 -17.93 -33.30
N PRO A 18 5.29 -18.35 -32.87
CA PRO A 18 4.08 -17.82 -33.47
C PRO A 18 4.11 -16.31 -33.25
N ALA A 19 4.10 -15.54 -34.34
CA ALA A 19 3.89 -14.10 -34.29
C ALA A 19 2.70 -13.86 -33.36
N ALA A 20 2.90 -13.02 -32.33
CA ALA A 20 1.85 -12.63 -31.42
C ALA A 20 0.72 -12.00 -32.25
N GLN A 21 -0.29 -12.81 -32.57
CA GLN A 21 -1.54 -12.30 -33.07
C GLN A 21 -2.08 -11.43 -31.95
N SER A 22 -2.19 -10.13 -32.22
CA SER A 22 -2.96 -9.22 -31.38
C SER A 22 -4.40 -9.73 -31.42
N SER A 23 -4.73 -10.63 -30.50
CA SER A 23 -6.12 -10.93 -30.18
C SER A 23 -6.78 -9.59 -29.93
N PRO A 24 -7.92 -9.27 -30.56
CA PRO A 24 -8.72 -8.16 -30.07
C PRO A 24 -9.01 -8.52 -28.63
N ILE A 25 -8.46 -7.74 -27.70
CA ILE A 25 -8.80 -7.84 -26.28
C ILE A 25 -10.29 -7.55 -26.27
N ASN A 26 -11.09 -8.61 -26.26
CA ASN A 26 -12.52 -8.50 -26.09
C ASN A 26 -12.70 -7.89 -24.70
N CYS A 27 -13.02 -6.60 -24.71
CA CYS A 27 -13.18 -5.75 -23.54
C CYS A 27 -14.52 -6.10 -22.88
N GLU A 28 -14.67 -7.36 -22.45
CA GLU A 28 -15.91 -7.85 -21.90
C GLU A 28 -15.80 -7.90 -20.38
N LYS A 29 -16.55 -6.95 -19.80
CA LYS A 29 -16.79 -6.70 -18.38
C LYS A 29 -15.67 -5.94 -17.66
N ARG A 30 -15.66 -4.62 -17.85
CA ARG A 30 -15.37 -3.70 -16.73
C ARG A 30 -16.42 -3.97 -15.65
N GLU A 31 -16.19 -4.99 -14.83
CA GLU A 31 -16.75 -5.00 -13.49
C GLU A 31 -16.37 -3.65 -12.88
N ASN A 32 -17.27 -3.02 -12.10
CA ASN A 32 -17.08 -1.67 -11.54
C ASN A 32 -15.92 -1.63 -10.53
N LEU A 33 -14.69 -1.87 -10.99
CA LEU A 33 -13.49 -1.90 -10.20
C LEU A 33 -13.10 -0.44 -9.96
N LEU A 34 -12.91 -0.10 -8.68
CA LEU A 34 -12.39 1.20 -8.29
C LEU A 34 -11.05 1.43 -8.99
N PRO A 35 -10.74 2.67 -9.43
CA PRO A 35 -9.46 2.95 -10.06
C PRO A 35 -8.30 2.64 -9.10
N PHE A 36 -7.19 2.18 -9.65
CA PHE A 36 -5.97 2.00 -8.88
C PHE A 36 -5.40 3.37 -8.49
N VAL A 37 -5.06 3.52 -7.20
CA VAL A 37 -4.42 4.72 -6.68
C VAL A 37 -2.96 4.41 -6.37
N GLY A 38 -2.05 5.15 -7.00
CA GLY A 38 -0.62 5.08 -6.74
C GLY A 38 -0.23 5.71 -5.40
N LEU A 39 0.99 5.40 -4.96
CA LEU A 39 1.63 6.08 -3.84
C LEU A 39 2.85 6.83 -4.34
N ASN A 40 2.90 8.14 -4.12
CA ASN A 40 4.06 8.95 -4.53
C ASN A 40 5.31 8.48 -3.78
N ASN A 41 6.42 8.31 -4.49
CA ASN A 41 7.70 8.01 -3.88
C ASN A 41 8.29 9.29 -3.27
N LEU A 42 8.55 9.28 -1.97
CA LEU A 42 9.07 10.40 -1.19
C LEU A 42 10.60 10.29 -0.96
N GLY A 43 11.32 9.71 -1.92
CA GLY A 43 12.76 9.46 -1.85
C GLY A 43 13.08 8.14 -1.14
N ASN A 44 13.65 7.17 -1.86
CA ASN A 44 13.97 5.83 -1.35
C ASN A 44 12.80 5.08 -0.68
N THR A 45 11.54 5.48 -0.89
CA THR A 45 10.36 4.87 -0.22
C THR A 45 9.62 3.85 -1.08
N CYS A 46 10.18 3.46 -2.23
CA CYS A 46 9.53 2.47 -3.12
C CYS A 46 9.29 1.12 -2.43
N TYR A 47 10.18 0.71 -1.51
CA TYR A 47 10.00 -0.50 -0.71
C TYR A 47 8.76 -0.41 0.20
N LEU A 48 8.53 0.77 0.79
CA LEU A 48 7.37 0.99 1.65
C LEU A 48 6.09 1.01 0.80
N ASN A 49 6.13 1.70 -0.34
CA ASN A 49 4.98 1.81 -1.23
C ASN A 49 4.54 0.44 -1.76
N SER A 50 5.46 -0.46 -2.11
CA SER A 50 5.10 -1.81 -2.59
C SER A 50 4.41 -2.63 -1.50
N ILE A 51 4.89 -2.58 -0.26
CA ILE A 51 4.26 -3.27 0.88
C ILE A 51 2.88 -2.68 1.19
N LEU A 52 2.74 -1.35 1.19
CA LEU A 52 1.45 -0.70 1.46
C LEU A 52 0.40 -1.03 0.41
N GLN A 53 0.78 -1.15 -0.86
CA GLN A 53 -0.12 -1.59 -1.92
C GLN A 53 -0.59 -3.03 -1.69
N VAL A 54 0.32 -3.95 -1.36
CA VAL A 54 -0.04 -5.33 -1.02
C VAL A 54 -1.01 -5.39 0.17
N LEU A 55 -0.72 -4.64 1.25
CA LEU A 55 -1.57 -4.58 2.42
C LEU A 55 -2.95 -3.98 2.10
N TYR A 56 -3.01 -2.92 1.30
CA TYR A 56 -4.26 -2.27 0.92
C TYR A 56 -5.23 -3.23 0.21
N PHE A 57 -4.71 -4.10 -0.67
CA PHE A 57 -5.50 -5.09 -1.40
C PHE A 57 -5.65 -6.43 -0.66
N CYS A 58 -4.99 -6.61 0.49
CA CYS A 58 -5.16 -7.78 1.33
C CYS A 58 -6.60 -7.80 1.91
N PRO A 59 -7.38 -8.87 1.68
CA PRO A 59 -8.74 -8.97 2.20
C PRO A 59 -8.79 -8.78 3.72
N GLY A 60 -9.71 -7.95 4.19
CA GLY A 60 -9.91 -7.68 5.61
C GLY A 60 -8.93 -6.68 6.24
N PHE A 61 -7.82 -6.33 5.58
CA PHE A 61 -6.85 -5.38 6.13
C PHE A 61 -7.47 -4.00 6.40
N LYS A 62 -8.13 -3.41 5.39
CA LYS A 62 -8.76 -2.08 5.51
C LYS A 62 -9.82 -2.04 6.62
N SER A 63 -10.69 -3.04 6.68
CA SER A 63 -11.70 -3.15 7.74
C SER A 63 -11.07 -3.38 9.11
N GLY A 64 -9.98 -4.14 9.19
CA GLY A 64 -9.23 -4.38 10.42
C GLY A 64 -8.61 -3.09 10.96
N VAL A 65 -7.93 -2.31 10.12
CA VAL A 65 -7.37 -0.99 10.51
C VAL A 65 -8.48 -0.06 11.00
N LYS A 66 -9.59 0.04 10.26
CA LYS A 66 -10.75 0.86 10.68
C LYS A 66 -11.34 0.41 12.00
N HIS A 67 -11.48 -0.90 12.21
CA HIS A 67 -11.98 -1.46 13.46
C HIS A 67 -11.05 -1.12 14.63
N LEU A 68 -9.75 -1.35 14.46
CA LEU A 68 -8.75 -1.06 15.49
C LEU A 68 -8.68 0.43 15.81
N PHE A 69 -8.72 1.30 14.80
CA PHE A 69 -8.83 2.75 14.97
C PHE A 69 -10.04 3.11 15.84
N ASN A 70 -11.23 2.59 15.51
CA ASN A 70 -12.45 2.88 16.29
C ASN A 70 -12.37 2.39 17.74
N VAL A 71 -11.80 1.19 17.98
CA VAL A 71 -11.65 0.63 19.32
C VAL A 71 -10.72 1.52 20.17
N ILE A 72 -9.55 1.89 19.62
CA ILE A 72 -8.59 2.70 20.38
C ILE A 72 -9.10 4.12 20.58
N SER A 73 -9.71 4.74 19.56
CA SER A 73 -10.29 6.08 19.68
C SER A 73 -11.38 6.14 20.76
N LYS A 74 -12.28 5.15 20.81
CA LYS A 74 -13.30 5.05 21.87
C LYS A 74 -12.67 4.93 23.26
N LYS A 75 -11.68 4.04 23.41
CA LYS A 75 -10.96 3.84 24.67
C LYS A 75 -10.26 5.13 25.13
N LYS A 76 -9.73 5.92 24.20
CA LYS A 76 -9.04 7.18 24.51
C LYS A 76 -9.99 8.25 25.05
N GLU A 77 -11.21 8.33 24.53
CA GLU A 77 -12.22 9.28 25.03
C GLU A 77 -12.72 8.87 26.42
N THR A 78 -13.03 7.58 26.65
CA THR A 78 -13.41 7.11 27.99
C THR A 78 -12.34 7.36 29.06
N LEU A 79 -11.05 7.27 28.69
CA LEU A 79 -9.95 7.55 29.60
C LEU A 79 -9.72 9.05 29.85
N LYS A 80 -10.08 9.94 28.91
CA LYS A 80 -10.04 11.40 29.12
C LYS A 80 -11.16 11.86 30.04
N ASP A 81 -12.34 11.25 29.94
CA ASP A 81 -13.47 11.52 30.83
C ASP A 81 -13.14 11.10 32.28
N GLU A 82 -12.44 9.97 32.46
CA GLU A 82 -12.04 9.50 33.80
C GLU A 82 -10.74 10.14 34.34
N ALA A 83 -9.82 10.58 33.47
CA ALA A 83 -8.60 11.28 33.89
C ALA A 83 -8.86 12.69 34.44
N ASN A 84 -10.06 13.25 34.26
CA ASN A 84 -10.49 14.47 34.96
C ASN A 84 -10.71 14.25 36.48
N LEU A 85 -10.59 13.01 36.98
CA LEU A 85 -10.83 12.69 38.39
C LEU A 85 -9.62 12.17 39.19
N LYS A 86 -8.50 11.72 38.58
CA LYS A 86 -7.34 11.21 39.34
C LYS A 86 -5.98 11.49 38.68
N ASP A 87 -5.14 12.20 39.44
CA ASP A 87 -3.71 12.39 39.22
C ASP A 87 -2.91 11.08 39.35
N LYS A 88 -1.81 10.99 38.58
CA LYS A 88 -0.70 10.03 38.60
C LYS A 88 -0.95 8.56 38.24
N GLY A 89 -0.21 8.10 37.22
CA GLY A 89 0.05 6.68 36.98
C GLY A 89 0.77 6.42 35.66
N ASN A 90 2.09 6.24 35.75
CA ASN A 90 3.07 5.95 34.70
C ASN A 90 2.78 4.65 33.91
N CYS A 91 2.19 4.74 32.71
CA CYS A 91 2.13 3.66 31.71
C CYS A 91 1.64 4.21 30.34
N LYS A 92 2.45 4.97 29.58
CA LYS A 92 1.91 5.71 28.41
C LYS A 92 2.73 5.80 27.12
N GLU A 93 4.00 5.37 27.06
CA GLU A 93 4.85 5.72 25.91
C GLU A 93 4.62 4.81 24.68
N ASP A 94 4.66 3.48 24.84
CA ASP A 94 4.51 2.54 23.70
C ASP A 94 3.10 2.50 23.09
N SER A 95 2.09 2.81 23.92
CA SER A 95 0.69 2.89 23.48
C SER A 95 0.42 4.11 22.58
N SER A 96 1.24 5.15 22.68
CA SER A 96 1.06 6.38 21.89
C SER A 96 1.52 6.18 20.46
N ALA A 97 2.72 5.64 20.27
CA ALA A 97 3.32 5.51 18.95
C ALA A 97 2.61 4.42 18.10
N SER A 98 2.21 3.31 18.73
CA SER A 98 1.36 2.30 18.08
C SER A 98 0.01 2.87 17.64
N TYR A 99 -0.60 3.74 18.47
CA TYR A 99 -1.84 4.41 18.12
C TYR A 99 -1.66 5.40 16.95
N GLU A 100 -0.57 6.17 16.94
CA GLU A 100 -0.26 7.07 15.82
C GLU A 100 -0.01 6.30 14.52
N LEU A 101 0.58 5.11 14.58
CA LEU A 101 0.71 4.22 13.42
C LEU A 101 -0.66 3.81 12.88
N ILE A 102 -1.59 3.40 13.75
CA ILE A 102 -2.95 3.06 13.32
C ILE A 102 -3.68 4.29 12.76
N CYS A 103 -3.51 5.47 13.36
CA CYS A 103 -4.10 6.70 12.86
C CYS A 103 -3.57 7.10 11.48
N SER A 104 -2.26 6.97 11.26
CA SER A 104 -1.62 7.30 9.99
C SER A 104 -2.00 6.31 8.89
N LEU A 105 -2.09 5.01 9.19
CA LEU A 105 -2.63 3.99 8.29
C LEU A 105 -4.09 4.26 7.92
N GLN A 106 -4.95 4.53 8.91
CA GLN A 106 -6.36 4.84 8.65
C GLN A 106 -6.53 6.10 7.80
N SER A 107 -5.72 7.13 8.05
CA SER A 107 -5.71 8.35 7.23
C SER A 107 -5.34 8.07 5.78
N LEU A 108 -4.30 7.26 5.56
CA LEU A 108 -3.87 6.87 4.22
C LEU A 108 -4.96 6.10 3.46
N ILE A 109 -5.62 5.14 4.11
CA ILE A 109 -6.73 4.38 3.53
C ILE A 109 -7.85 5.33 3.09
N ILE A 110 -8.25 6.27 3.96
CA ILE A 110 -9.27 7.27 3.65
C ILE A 110 -8.86 8.13 2.45
N SER A 111 -7.60 8.59 2.40
CA SER A 111 -7.12 9.39 1.27
C SER A 111 -7.17 8.63 -0.05
N VAL A 112 -6.83 7.34 -0.05
CA VAL A 112 -6.96 6.48 -1.24
C VAL A 112 -8.42 6.35 -1.65
N GLU A 113 -9.32 6.01 -0.72
CA GLU A 113 -10.75 5.83 -1.02
C GLU A 113 -11.43 7.12 -1.49
N GLN A 114 -11.05 8.26 -0.92
CA GLN A 114 -11.50 9.58 -1.36
C GLN A 114 -11.04 9.87 -2.79
N LEU A 115 -9.79 9.54 -3.12
CA LEU A 115 -9.25 9.77 -4.45
C LEU A 115 -9.95 8.90 -5.50
N GLN A 116 -10.25 7.64 -5.15
CA GLN A 116 -11.07 6.75 -5.96
C GLN A 116 -12.47 7.32 -6.19
N ALA A 117 -13.15 7.75 -5.12
CA ALA A 117 -14.49 8.34 -5.20
C ALA A 117 -14.49 9.62 -6.05
N SER A 118 -13.51 10.50 -5.87
CA SER A 118 -13.41 11.74 -6.65
C SER A 118 -13.15 11.49 -8.13
N PHE A 119 -12.36 10.47 -8.46
CA PHE A 119 -12.15 10.04 -9.85
C PHE A 119 -13.45 9.55 -10.48
N LEU A 120 -14.22 8.72 -9.77
CA LEU A 120 -15.51 8.23 -10.28
C LEU A 120 -16.52 9.35 -10.52
N LEU A 121 -16.46 10.42 -9.72
CA LEU A 121 -17.34 11.58 -9.88
C LEU A 121 -16.93 12.47 -11.06
N ASN A 122 -15.62 12.68 -11.28
CA ASN A 122 -15.11 13.57 -12.32
C ASN A 122 -13.80 13.06 -12.94
N PRO A 123 -13.85 12.06 -13.85
CA PRO A 123 -12.64 11.47 -14.44
C PRO A 123 -11.79 12.49 -15.21
N GLU A 124 -12.42 13.43 -15.91
CA GLU A 124 -11.78 14.46 -16.75
C GLU A 124 -10.83 15.40 -15.97
N LYS A 125 -10.97 15.46 -14.65
CA LYS A 125 -10.10 16.28 -13.78
C LYS A 125 -8.71 15.65 -13.60
N TYR A 126 -8.54 14.38 -13.93
CA TYR A 126 -7.33 13.60 -13.68
C TYR A 126 -6.63 13.29 -15.01
N THR A 127 -5.77 14.21 -15.45
CA THR A 127 -4.97 14.06 -16.70
C THR A 127 -3.65 13.32 -16.49
N ASP A 128 -3.14 13.33 -15.25
CA ASP A 128 -1.81 12.84 -14.90
C ASP A 128 -1.94 11.51 -14.13
N GLU A 129 -1.42 11.46 -12.90
CA GLU A 129 -1.40 10.26 -12.07
C GLU A 129 -2.40 10.36 -10.90
N LEU A 130 -3.21 9.31 -10.72
CA LEU A 130 -4.06 9.14 -9.56
C LEU A 130 -3.24 8.62 -8.38
N ALA A 131 -2.52 9.51 -7.67
CA ALA A 131 -1.64 9.12 -6.58
C ALA A 131 -1.85 9.95 -5.31
N THR A 132 -1.50 9.36 -4.16
CA THR A 132 -1.43 10.05 -2.86
C THR A 132 -0.09 9.81 -2.18
N GLN A 133 0.26 10.67 -1.23
CA GLN A 133 1.56 10.64 -0.55
C GLN A 133 1.44 10.14 0.89
N PRO A 134 2.13 9.06 1.30
CA PRO A 134 2.03 8.50 2.65
C PRO A 134 2.89 9.27 3.69
N ARG A 135 2.96 10.61 3.61
CA ARG A 135 3.86 11.45 4.43
C ARG A 135 3.70 11.21 5.94
N ARG A 136 2.46 11.21 6.42
CA ARG A 136 2.17 11.01 7.85
C ARG A 136 2.66 9.64 8.32
N LEU A 137 2.37 8.59 7.54
CA LEU A 137 2.76 7.22 7.86
C LEU A 137 4.28 7.05 7.86
N LEU A 138 4.96 7.59 6.85
CA LEU A 138 6.42 7.57 6.77
C LEU A 138 7.05 8.23 8.00
N ASN A 139 6.57 9.41 8.38
CA ASN A 139 7.09 10.12 9.56
C ASN A 139 6.88 9.31 10.84
N THR A 140 5.69 8.74 11.03
CA THR A 140 5.42 7.88 12.19
C THR A 140 6.32 6.64 12.22
N LEU A 141 6.61 6.02 11.07
CA LEU A 141 7.53 4.87 11.01
C LEU A 141 8.97 5.27 11.36
N ARG A 142 9.43 6.46 10.96
CA ARG A 142 10.76 7.00 11.30
C ARG A 142 10.90 7.25 12.80
N GLU A 143 9.85 7.79 13.42
CA GLU A 143 9.79 7.98 14.88
C GLU A 143 9.80 6.65 15.64
N LEU A 144 9.15 5.62 15.09
CA LEU A 144 9.04 4.29 15.71
C LEU A 144 10.30 3.43 15.56
N ASN A 145 10.99 3.54 14.43
CA ASN A 145 12.17 2.74 14.13
C ASN A 145 13.18 3.59 13.34
N PRO A 146 14.29 3.99 13.98
CA PRO A 146 15.34 4.81 13.37
C PRO A 146 15.96 4.18 12.10
N MET A 147 15.78 2.89 11.85
CA MET A 147 16.20 2.25 10.60
C MET A 147 15.56 2.87 9.35
N TYR A 148 14.43 3.57 9.50
CA TYR A 148 13.73 4.22 8.39
C TYR A 148 14.17 5.69 8.13
N GLU A 149 15.22 6.19 8.80
CA GLU A 149 15.81 7.51 8.53
C GLU A 149 16.39 7.68 7.12
#